data_AF-A0A7K2Z4Q1-F1
#
_entry.id   AF-A0A7K2Z4Q1-F1
#
_cell.length_a   1.000
_cell.length_b   1.000
_cell.length_c   1.000
_cell.angle_alpha   90.00
_cell.angle_beta   90.00
_cell.angle_gamma   90.00
#
_symmetry.space_group_name_H-M   'P 1'
#
loop_
_entity.id
_entity.type
_entity.pdbx_description
1 polymer ?
#
loop_
_entity_poly.entity_id
_entity_poly.type
_entity_poly.pdbx_seq_one_letter_code
_entity_poly.pdbx_strand_id
1 'polypeptide(L)'
;ADRLSATAGAYVTWDGQGKPGVLLAGPLAKLTLALAAQGRDVTAIGGLDAEAGLRSLMVTTGADTGRFADRNPYVADNANTFGQAYSVLALARTKRGVPEEAVRYLLRTQCASGGYRLMPGDGTSCLSDADTTALVVQALLTVPRTPQVADSLARAVGWLLSKQDATTGAFGGTGPTAAVNANSTGLIAQTLAATGQRDQTARAAAWLRSMALTEGRDAGALAYNADALVDARANGVDDVTRDQWRRSTAQAVLGLGVPVFGHIGVRDPAPVEPVVPADPGPKDPGPGGPGPGDPGPGGPDPHGRPVAVASPATIRPGQTVTVNGRGFGPGRPVTAAIT
;
A
#
# COMPACT_ATOMS: atom_id res chain seq x y z
N ALA A 1 -19.61 9.18 4.88
CA ALA A 1 -18.93 10.31 5.54
C ALA A 1 -19.17 10.31 7.05
N ASP A 2 -20.41 10.33 7.55
CA ASP A 2 -20.67 10.53 8.99
C ASP A 2 -20.07 9.46 9.91
N ARG A 3 -20.17 8.18 9.53
CA ARG A 3 -19.52 7.11 10.30
C ARG A 3 -18.00 7.27 10.36
N LEU A 4 -17.36 7.66 9.25
CA LEU A 4 -15.90 7.90 9.21
C LEU A 4 -15.51 9.07 10.12
N SER A 5 -16.29 10.15 10.13
CA SER A 5 -16.07 11.27 11.04
C SER A 5 -16.29 10.88 12.51
N ALA A 6 -17.33 10.09 12.81
CA ALA A 6 -17.62 9.65 14.17
C ALA A 6 -16.57 8.70 14.75
N THR A 7 -15.92 7.89 13.91
CA THR A 7 -14.88 6.94 14.33
C THR A 7 -13.46 7.45 14.05
N ALA A 8 -13.30 8.72 13.68
CA ALA A 8 -12.02 9.32 13.27
C ALA A 8 -10.93 9.16 14.32
N GLY A 9 -11.24 9.52 15.58
CA GLY A 9 -10.29 9.43 16.69
C GLY A 9 -9.74 8.02 16.89
N ALA A 10 -10.61 7.00 16.88
CA ALA A 10 -10.21 5.60 17.04
C ALA A 10 -9.34 5.07 15.89
N TYR A 11 -9.39 5.70 14.71
CA TYR A 11 -8.59 5.31 13.55
C TYR A 11 -7.19 5.93 13.54
N VAL A 12 -7.04 7.14 14.09
CA VAL A 12 -5.79 7.92 14.00
C VAL A 12 -5.02 8.01 15.33
N THR A 13 -5.65 7.62 16.45
CA THR A 13 -5.08 7.62 17.80
C THR A 13 -5.23 6.26 18.47
N TRP A 14 -4.58 6.07 19.63
CA TRP A 14 -4.76 4.90 20.50
C TRP A 14 -5.45 5.25 21.83
N ASP A 15 -6.19 6.36 21.89
CA ASP A 15 -6.86 6.82 23.11
C ASP A 15 -7.84 5.77 23.67
N GLY A 16 -8.60 5.12 22.78
CA GLY A 16 -9.52 4.02 23.15
C GLY A 16 -8.82 2.76 23.68
N GLN A 17 -7.49 2.68 23.57
CA GLN A 17 -6.65 1.62 24.12
C GLN A 17 -5.94 2.07 25.42
N GLY A 18 -6.29 3.24 25.95
CA GLY A 18 -5.64 3.84 27.13
C GLY A 18 -4.22 4.35 26.85
N LYS A 19 -3.90 4.68 25.60
CA LYS A 19 -2.57 5.13 25.15
C LYS A 19 -2.65 6.55 24.55
N PRO A 20 -2.81 7.58 25.39
CA PRO A 20 -2.94 8.96 24.94
C PRO A 20 -1.66 9.50 24.28
N GLY A 21 -1.83 10.51 23.43
CA GLY A 21 -0.71 11.20 22.76
C GLY A 21 -0.20 10.52 21.50
N VAL A 22 -0.86 9.43 21.06
CA VAL A 22 -0.59 8.79 19.77
C VAL A 22 -1.34 9.52 18.66
N LEU A 23 -0.62 9.88 17.60
CA LEU A 23 -1.20 10.36 16.35
C LEU A 23 -0.42 9.79 15.16
N LEU A 24 -1.11 9.02 14.33
CA LEU A 24 -0.49 8.28 13.23
C LEU A 24 -0.62 9.03 11.90
N ALA A 25 0.49 9.30 11.23
CA ALA A 25 0.55 10.13 10.03
C ALA A 25 -0.19 9.51 8.85
N GLY A 26 0.11 8.25 8.53
CA GLY A 26 -0.51 7.54 7.40
C GLY A 26 -2.03 7.38 7.55
N PRO A 27 -2.55 6.89 8.69
CA PRO A 27 -3.98 6.84 8.97
C PRO A 27 -4.65 8.21 8.91
N LEU A 28 -4.06 9.25 9.51
CA LEU A 28 -4.62 10.60 9.46
C LEU A 28 -4.70 11.12 8.02
N ALA A 29 -3.66 10.92 7.22
CA ALA A 29 -3.65 11.31 5.82
C ALA A 29 -4.72 10.58 4.98
N LYS A 30 -4.89 9.26 5.16
CA LYS A 30 -5.94 8.48 4.48
C LYS A 30 -7.34 8.97 4.84
N LEU A 31 -7.59 9.20 6.13
CA LEU A 31 -8.87 9.72 6.61
C LEU A 31 -9.16 11.11 6.02
N THR A 32 -8.15 11.98 6.05
CA THR A 32 -8.23 13.35 5.51
C THR A 32 -8.56 13.32 4.02
N LEU A 33 -7.84 12.52 3.22
CA LEU A 33 -8.08 12.40 1.79
C LEU A 33 -9.48 11.84 1.49
N ALA A 34 -9.91 10.79 2.20
CA ALA A 34 -11.21 10.17 1.99
C ALA A 34 -12.36 11.15 2.28
N LEU A 35 -12.26 11.94 3.34
CA LEU A 35 -13.27 12.93 3.70
C LEU A 35 -13.22 14.16 2.80
N ALA A 36 -12.03 14.62 2.39
CA ALA A 36 -11.88 15.69 1.40
C ALA A 36 -12.47 15.31 0.04
N ALA A 37 -12.31 14.06 -0.41
CA ALA A 37 -12.94 13.53 -1.62
C ALA A 37 -14.47 13.47 -1.53
N GLN A 38 -15.03 13.50 -0.32
CA GLN A 38 -16.47 13.60 -0.07
C GLN A 38 -16.95 15.05 0.15
N GLY A 39 -16.09 16.05 -0.07
CA GLY A 39 -16.41 17.46 0.13
C GLY A 39 -16.57 17.87 1.60
N ARG A 40 -16.04 17.08 2.54
CA ARG A 40 -16.12 17.40 3.98
C ARG A 40 -15.03 18.38 4.37
N ASP A 41 -15.34 19.22 5.36
CA ASP A 41 -14.36 20.07 6.03
C ASP A 41 -13.39 19.22 6.84
N VAL A 42 -12.12 19.23 6.44
CA VAL A 42 -11.06 18.44 7.07
C VAL A 42 -10.49 19.09 8.34
N THR A 43 -10.90 20.33 8.65
CA THR A 43 -10.53 21.02 9.89
C THR A 43 -11.48 20.72 11.06
N ALA A 44 -12.56 19.97 10.79
CA ALA A 44 -13.60 19.64 11.78
C ALA A 44 -14.09 18.19 11.65
N ILE A 45 -13.18 17.22 11.55
CA ILE A 45 -13.50 15.80 11.42
C ILE A 45 -13.74 15.20 12.81
N GLY A 46 -15.00 15.13 13.24
CA GLY A 46 -15.32 14.55 14.55
C GLY A 46 -14.62 15.28 15.71
N GLY A 47 -14.46 16.60 15.58
CA GLY A 47 -13.72 17.44 16.54
C GLY A 47 -12.21 17.54 16.29
N LEU A 48 -11.66 16.83 15.30
CA LEU A 48 -10.25 16.89 14.93
C LEU A 48 -10.02 17.86 13.77
N ASP A 49 -9.04 18.76 13.94
CA ASP A 49 -8.42 19.47 12.81
C ASP A 49 -7.36 18.55 12.19
N ALA A 50 -7.77 17.80 11.15
CA ALA A 50 -6.90 16.81 10.53
C ALA A 50 -5.79 17.45 9.70
N GLU A 51 -6.02 18.65 9.14
CA GLU A 51 -4.97 19.39 8.45
C GLU A 51 -3.89 19.85 9.44
N ALA A 52 -4.28 20.50 10.53
CA ALA A 52 -3.33 20.93 11.55
C ALA A 52 -2.62 19.73 12.19
N GLY A 53 -3.36 18.66 12.48
CA GLY A 53 -2.82 17.41 12.99
C GLY A 53 -1.73 16.86 12.07
N LEU A 54 -2.01 16.72 10.77
CA LEU A 54 -1.07 16.17 9.80
C LEU A 54 0.17 17.06 9.63
N ARG A 55 -0.01 18.39 9.58
CA ARG A 55 1.12 19.34 9.51
C ARG A 55 1.99 19.29 10.76
N SER A 56 1.40 19.03 11.94
CA SER A 56 2.15 18.90 13.20
C SER A 56 3.00 17.62 13.28
N LEU A 57 2.82 16.68 12.35
CA LEU A 57 3.60 15.46 12.23
C LEU A 57 4.77 15.60 11.25
N MET A 58 4.90 16.74 10.56
CA MET A 58 6.01 16.97 9.64
C MET A 58 7.29 17.26 10.45
N VAL A 59 8.33 16.49 10.18
CA VAL A 59 9.69 16.77 10.66
C VAL A 59 10.19 18.04 9.97
N THR A 60 10.61 19.03 10.77
CA THR A 60 10.99 20.37 10.28
C THR A 60 12.50 20.63 10.34
N THR A 61 13.28 19.72 10.92
CA THR A 61 14.73 19.86 11.07
C THR A 61 15.45 18.54 10.82
N GLY A 62 16.75 18.61 10.52
CA GLY A 62 17.59 17.43 10.31
C GLY A 62 17.37 16.72 8.96
N ALA A 63 17.94 15.52 8.83
CA ALA A 63 17.98 14.76 7.58
C ALA A 63 16.59 14.39 7.03
N ASP A 64 15.63 14.20 7.93
CA ASP A 64 14.24 13.84 7.61
C ASP A 64 13.32 15.05 7.40
N THR A 65 13.85 16.26 7.26
CA THR A 65 13.03 17.45 6.98
C THR A 65 12.08 17.20 5.79
N GLY A 66 10.78 17.39 6.04
CA GLY A 66 9.67 17.13 5.11
C GLY A 66 8.96 15.78 5.28
N ARG A 67 9.52 14.85 6.05
CA ARG A 67 8.89 13.57 6.38
C ARG A 67 7.72 13.78 7.35
N PHE A 68 6.59 13.12 7.11
CA PHE A 68 5.53 12.97 8.10
C PHE A 68 5.79 11.72 8.93
N ALA A 69 6.02 11.90 10.23
CA ALA A 69 6.35 10.83 11.18
C ALA A 69 5.18 10.55 12.13
N ASP A 70 5.05 9.32 12.61
CA ASP A 70 4.09 9.03 13.68
C ASP A 70 4.53 9.70 14.98
N ARG A 71 3.60 10.34 15.67
CA ARG A 71 3.79 10.73 17.07
C ARG A 71 3.33 9.59 17.94
N ASN A 72 4.26 8.84 18.52
CA ASN A 72 3.92 7.72 19.37
C ASN A 72 4.91 7.59 20.53
N PRO A 73 4.51 7.85 21.80
CA PRO A 73 5.41 7.72 22.94
C PRO A 73 5.61 6.26 23.39
N TYR A 74 4.89 5.30 22.81
CA TYR A 74 4.88 3.90 23.25
C TYR A 74 5.65 2.94 22.35
N VAL A 75 5.80 3.27 21.06
CA VAL A 75 6.54 2.47 20.07
C VAL A 75 7.27 3.38 19.10
N ALA A 76 8.27 2.82 18.41
CA ALA A 76 9.00 3.54 17.38
C ALA A 76 8.09 3.98 16.22
N ASP A 77 8.47 5.09 15.58
CA ASP A 77 7.84 5.60 14.37
C ASP A 77 7.87 4.54 13.25
N ASN A 78 6.70 4.23 12.70
CA ASN A 78 6.53 3.28 11.60
C ASN A 78 5.96 3.95 10.33
N ALA A 79 5.95 5.29 10.28
CA ALA A 79 5.54 6.00 9.09
C ALA A 79 6.48 5.68 7.91
N ASN A 80 5.93 5.60 6.71
CA ASN A 80 6.66 5.14 5.54
C ASN A 80 6.31 5.97 4.30
N THR A 81 7.02 5.77 3.20
CA THR A 81 6.85 6.54 1.96
C THR A 81 5.44 6.40 1.38
N PHE A 82 4.78 5.25 1.60
CA PHE A 82 3.38 5.06 1.23
C PHE A 82 2.45 6.00 2.02
N GLY A 83 2.67 6.12 3.33
CA GLY A 83 2.01 7.12 4.18
C GLY A 83 2.34 8.56 3.78
N GLN A 84 3.60 8.85 3.48
CA GLN A 84 4.06 10.16 3.00
C GLN A 84 3.30 10.61 1.73
N ALA A 85 3.12 9.70 0.77
CA ALA A 85 2.38 9.99 -0.45
C ALA A 85 0.91 10.33 -0.17
N TYR A 86 0.26 9.61 0.75
CA TYR A 86 -1.08 9.99 1.22
C TYR A 86 -1.10 11.37 1.88
N SER A 87 -0.07 11.73 2.65
CA SER A 87 0.00 13.05 3.28
C SER A 87 0.06 14.17 2.26
N VAL A 88 0.86 13.99 1.21
CA VAL A 88 0.92 14.94 0.07
C VAL A 88 -0.43 15.01 -0.64
N LEU A 89 -1.04 13.87 -0.99
CA LEU A 89 -2.37 13.83 -1.61
C LEU A 89 -3.42 14.53 -0.75
N ALA A 90 -3.42 14.31 0.56
CA ALA A 90 -4.37 14.92 1.49
C ALA A 90 -4.18 16.44 1.59
N LEU A 91 -2.95 16.91 1.75
CA LEU A 91 -2.64 18.35 1.86
C LEU A 91 -2.84 19.09 0.53
N ALA A 92 -2.73 18.41 -0.61
CA ALA A 92 -3.11 18.98 -1.91
C ALA A 92 -4.61 19.30 -2.01
N ARG A 93 -5.45 18.70 -1.15
CA ARG A 93 -6.88 19.00 -1.05
C ARG A 93 -7.20 20.18 -0.14
N THR A 94 -6.21 20.74 0.57
CA THR A 94 -6.44 21.85 1.50
C THR A 94 -6.02 23.19 0.90
N LYS A 95 -6.59 24.29 1.43
CA LYS A 95 -6.30 25.65 0.93
C LYS A 95 -4.83 26.05 1.09
N ARG A 96 -4.16 25.53 2.11
CA ARG A 96 -2.75 25.83 2.38
C ARG A 96 -1.79 25.00 1.51
N GLY A 97 -2.30 24.00 0.78
CA GLY A 97 -1.52 23.20 -0.16
C GLY A 97 -0.43 22.34 0.47
N VAL A 98 0.36 21.70 -0.37
CA VAL A 98 1.44 20.80 0.06
C VAL A 98 2.68 21.62 0.46
N PRO A 99 3.31 21.37 1.63
CA PRO A 99 4.62 21.93 1.95
C PRO A 99 5.68 21.50 0.93
N GLU A 100 6.51 22.43 0.47
CA GLU A 100 7.59 22.12 -0.48
C GLU A 100 8.60 21.11 0.09
N GLU A 101 8.87 21.17 1.40
CA GLU A 101 9.75 20.23 2.11
C GLU A 101 9.26 18.79 1.93
N ALA A 102 7.95 18.55 1.97
CA ALA A 102 7.36 17.22 1.81
C ALA A 102 7.55 16.67 0.39
N VAL A 103 7.44 17.53 -0.62
CA VAL A 103 7.74 17.19 -2.02
C VAL A 103 9.23 16.90 -2.19
N ARG A 104 10.09 17.79 -1.67
CA ARG A 104 11.55 17.59 -1.67
C ARG A 104 11.94 16.30 -0.95
N TYR A 105 11.27 15.92 0.14
CA TYR A 105 11.50 14.65 0.83
C TYR A 105 11.15 13.46 -0.06
N LEU A 106 9.94 13.45 -0.65
CA LEU A 106 9.53 12.38 -1.58
C LEU A 106 10.55 12.20 -2.71
N LEU A 107 10.97 13.28 -3.38
CA LEU A 107 11.93 13.19 -4.48
C LEU A 107 13.26 12.54 -4.07
N ARG A 108 13.74 12.75 -2.83
CA ARG A 108 14.94 12.09 -2.30
C ARG A 108 14.76 10.59 -1.99
N THR A 109 13.52 10.11 -1.93
CA THR A 109 13.24 8.69 -1.69
C THR A 109 13.26 7.84 -2.96
N GLN A 110 13.34 8.46 -4.16
CA GLN A 110 13.42 7.73 -5.42
C GLN A 110 14.76 6.99 -5.55
N CYS A 111 14.70 5.71 -5.93
CA CYS A 111 15.86 4.87 -6.21
C CYS A 111 16.43 5.14 -7.61
N ALA A 112 17.69 4.73 -7.81
CA ALA A 112 18.35 4.82 -9.10
C ALA A 112 17.62 4.03 -10.21
N SER A 113 16.90 2.95 -9.86
CA SER A 113 16.04 2.22 -10.80
C SER A 113 14.85 3.02 -11.31
N GLY A 114 14.47 4.10 -10.62
CA GLY A 114 13.31 4.93 -10.91
C GLY A 114 12.11 4.69 -9.99
N GLY A 115 12.05 3.56 -9.29
CA GLY A 115 11.02 3.29 -8.28
C GLY A 115 11.26 4.04 -6.97
N TYR A 116 10.33 3.91 -6.01
CA TYR A 116 10.42 4.49 -4.67
C TYR A 116 10.47 3.40 -3.61
N ARG A 117 11.36 3.57 -2.63
CA ARG A 117 11.44 2.69 -1.46
C ARG A 117 10.25 2.86 -0.52
N LEU A 118 9.76 1.75 0.03
CA LEU A 118 8.68 1.76 1.03
C LEU A 118 9.13 2.45 2.32
N MET A 119 10.23 1.99 2.91
CA MET A 119 10.70 2.51 4.20
C MET A 119 11.66 3.69 4.01
N PRO A 120 11.57 4.73 4.86
CA PRO A 120 12.57 5.78 4.95
C PRO A 120 13.94 5.18 5.35
N GLY A 121 15.04 5.85 5.01
CA GLY A 121 16.38 5.41 5.42
C GLY A 121 17.51 6.21 4.76
N ASP A 122 18.74 5.96 5.22
CA ASP A 122 19.96 6.67 4.82
C ASP A 122 20.43 6.43 3.37
N GLY A 123 19.73 5.58 2.61
CA GLY A 123 20.01 5.33 1.19
C GLY A 123 21.01 4.22 0.92
N THR A 124 21.48 3.51 1.95
CA THR A 124 22.44 2.39 1.79
C THR A 124 21.84 1.13 1.17
N SER A 125 20.51 0.96 1.24
CA SER A 125 19.76 0.01 0.42
C SER A 125 18.51 0.69 -0.13
N CYS A 126 18.35 0.68 -1.45
CA CYS A 126 17.20 1.25 -2.12
C CYS A 126 16.46 0.13 -2.82
N LEU A 127 15.50 -0.48 -2.13
CA LEU A 127 14.59 -1.48 -2.70
C LEU A 127 13.26 -0.81 -3.01
N SER A 128 12.98 -0.63 -4.29
CA SER A 128 11.74 -0.02 -4.75
C SER A 128 10.53 -0.93 -4.51
N ASP A 129 9.43 -0.30 -4.13
CA ASP A 129 8.14 -0.93 -3.89
C ASP A 129 7.12 -0.46 -4.92
N ALA A 130 6.40 -1.41 -5.53
CA ALA A 130 5.53 -1.10 -6.67
C ALA A 130 4.31 -0.26 -6.27
N ASP A 131 3.68 -0.61 -5.15
CA ASP A 131 2.52 0.10 -4.62
C ASP A 131 2.91 1.52 -4.16
N THR A 132 4.04 1.65 -3.47
CA THR A 132 4.62 2.94 -3.07
C THR A 132 4.95 3.80 -4.28
N THR A 133 5.60 3.24 -5.29
CA THR A 133 5.95 3.96 -6.52
C THR A 133 4.70 4.50 -7.20
N ALA A 134 3.66 3.66 -7.35
CA ALA A 134 2.40 4.07 -7.94
C ALA A 134 1.73 5.20 -7.16
N LEU A 135 1.69 5.11 -5.84
CA LEU A 135 1.06 6.12 -4.99
C LEU A 135 1.86 7.44 -4.96
N VAL A 136 3.19 7.39 -4.95
CA VAL A 136 4.05 8.58 -5.03
C VAL A 136 3.85 9.28 -6.37
N VAL A 137 3.74 8.55 -7.49
CA VAL A 137 3.38 9.15 -8.78
C VAL A 137 2.06 9.90 -8.67
N GLN A 138 1.01 9.29 -8.09
CA GLN A 138 -0.26 9.99 -7.92
C GLN A 138 -0.14 11.25 -7.05
N ALA A 139 0.68 11.22 -6.00
CA ALA A 139 0.94 12.38 -5.16
C ALA A 139 1.67 13.50 -5.93
N LEU A 140 2.70 13.16 -6.72
CA LEU A 140 3.45 14.12 -7.53
C LEU A 140 2.63 14.73 -8.66
N LEU A 141 1.58 14.05 -9.15
CA LEU A 141 0.62 14.62 -10.10
C LEU A 141 -0.26 15.73 -9.48
N THR A 142 -0.23 15.93 -8.15
CA THR A 142 -1.01 16.99 -7.47
C THR A 142 -0.21 18.26 -7.14
N VAL A 143 1.08 18.29 -7.49
CA VAL A 143 1.98 19.43 -7.22
C VAL A 143 2.49 20.03 -8.53
N PRO A 144 3.05 21.26 -8.52
CA PRO A 144 3.58 21.87 -9.74
C PRO A 144 4.62 20.98 -10.43
N ARG A 145 4.48 20.81 -11.75
CA ARG A 145 5.37 20.00 -12.58
C ARG A 145 6.67 20.73 -12.90
N THR A 146 7.51 20.90 -11.87
CA THR A 146 8.89 21.40 -12.07
C THR A 146 9.69 20.40 -12.90
N PRO A 147 10.83 20.79 -13.50
CA PRO A 147 11.69 19.86 -14.24
C PRO A 147 12.09 18.63 -13.41
N GLN A 148 12.37 18.80 -12.11
CA GLN A 148 12.71 17.70 -11.22
C GLN A 148 11.52 16.74 -10.98
N VAL A 149 10.31 17.27 -10.84
CA VAL A 149 9.08 16.45 -10.70
C VAL A 149 8.80 15.72 -12.01
N ALA A 150 8.94 16.37 -13.16
CA ALA A 150 8.72 15.76 -14.47
C ALA A 150 9.67 14.59 -14.74
N ASP A 151 10.96 14.78 -14.47
CA ASP A 151 12.01 13.77 -14.59
C ASP A 151 11.76 12.58 -13.63
N SER A 152 11.36 12.89 -12.39
CA SER A 152 11.03 11.87 -11.40
C SER A 152 9.81 11.03 -11.81
N LEU A 153 8.75 11.67 -12.34
CA LEU A 153 7.58 11.00 -12.90
C LEU A 153 7.95 10.09 -14.08
N ALA A 154 8.77 10.58 -15.02
CA ALA A 154 9.18 9.80 -16.20
C ALA A 154 9.87 8.49 -15.82
N ARG A 155 10.82 8.54 -14.89
CA ARG A 155 11.50 7.34 -14.37
C ARG A 155 10.58 6.40 -13.61
N ALA A 156 9.70 6.94 -12.75
CA ALA A 156 8.79 6.13 -11.95
C ALA A 156 7.77 5.38 -12.84
N VAL A 157 7.22 6.05 -13.86
CA VAL A 157 6.31 5.42 -14.82
C VAL A 157 7.05 4.36 -15.64
N GLY A 158 8.25 4.66 -16.15
CA GLY A 158 9.11 3.69 -16.83
C GLY A 158 9.39 2.44 -16.01
N TRP A 159 9.73 2.63 -14.73
CA TRP A 159 9.95 1.54 -13.79
C TRP A 159 8.68 0.72 -13.55
N LEU A 160 7.52 1.36 -13.35
CA LEU A 160 6.23 0.65 -13.18
C LEU A 160 5.89 -0.19 -14.41
N LEU A 161 6.08 0.34 -15.61
CA LEU A 161 5.85 -0.39 -16.86
C LEU A 161 6.72 -1.66 -16.93
N SER A 162 7.97 -1.60 -16.45
CA SER A 162 8.87 -2.76 -16.39
C SER A 162 8.40 -3.86 -15.42
N LYS A 163 7.43 -3.57 -14.53
CA LYS A 163 6.87 -4.53 -13.57
C LYS A 163 5.60 -5.20 -14.05
N GLN A 164 5.06 -4.80 -15.20
CA GLN A 164 3.88 -5.44 -15.72
C GLN A 164 4.21 -6.87 -16.14
N ASP A 165 3.48 -7.84 -15.59
CA ASP A 165 3.63 -9.23 -15.99
C ASP A 165 3.22 -9.39 -17.47
N ALA A 166 4.14 -9.94 -18.28
CA ALA A 166 3.94 -10.04 -19.73
C ALA A 166 2.83 -11.03 -20.12
N THR A 167 2.54 -12.01 -19.26
CA THR A 167 1.56 -13.07 -19.55
C THR A 167 0.14 -12.61 -19.23
N THR A 168 -0.03 -12.00 -18.06
CA THR A 168 -1.34 -11.67 -17.50
C THR A 168 -1.69 -10.20 -17.67
N GLY A 169 -0.69 -9.31 -17.83
CA GLY A 169 -0.87 -7.86 -17.78
C GLY A 169 -1.09 -7.31 -16.36
N ALA A 170 -1.05 -8.16 -15.34
CA ALA A 170 -1.24 -7.77 -13.95
C ALA A 170 0.06 -7.29 -13.30
N PHE A 171 -0.04 -6.84 -12.05
CA PHE A 171 1.07 -6.39 -11.24
C PHE A 171 1.07 -7.09 -9.88
N GLY A 172 2.27 -7.32 -9.35
CA GLY A 172 2.50 -7.65 -7.95
C GLY A 172 3.04 -6.45 -7.16
N GLY A 173 3.08 -6.60 -5.85
CA GLY A 173 3.77 -5.67 -4.95
C GLY A 173 5.26 -6.04 -4.82
N THR A 174 5.82 -5.84 -3.64
CA THR A 174 7.20 -6.26 -3.30
C THR A 174 7.20 -7.23 -2.11
N GLY A 175 8.24 -8.07 -2.02
CA GLY A 175 8.42 -9.01 -0.91
C GLY A 175 7.30 -10.07 -0.87
N PRO A 176 6.56 -10.23 0.24
CA PRO A 176 5.54 -11.28 0.38
C PRO A 176 4.35 -11.12 -0.57
N THR A 177 4.18 -9.95 -1.21
CA THR A 177 3.13 -9.67 -2.18
C THR A 177 3.64 -9.57 -3.62
N ALA A 178 4.86 -10.04 -3.90
CA ALA A 178 5.48 -9.96 -5.23
C ALA A 178 4.71 -10.71 -6.33
N ALA A 179 3.91 -11.72 -5.97
CA ALA A 179 3.00 -12.36 -6.90
C ALA A 179 1.89 -11.41 -7.36
N VAL A 180 1.42 -11.59 -8.59
CA VAL A 180 0.34 -10.79 -9.16
C VAL A 180 -0.91 -10.82 -8.27
N ASN A 181 -1.47 -9.64 -8.02
CA ASN A 181 -2.64 -9.50 -7.16
C ASN A 181 -3.48 -8.27 -7.55
N ALA A 182 -4.76 -8.30 -7.19
CA ALA A 182 -5.71 -7.28 -7.60
C ALA A 182 -5.54 -5.94 -6.90
N ASN A 183 -4.93 -5.91 -5.71
CA ASN A 183 -4.69 -4.67 -4.99
C ASN A 183 -3.65 -3.83 -5.73
N SER A 184 -2.47 -4.41 -5.97
CA SER A 184 -1.38 -3.75 -6.69
C SER A 184 -1.76 -3.46 -8.13
N THR A 185 -2.43 -4.40 -8.80
CA THR A 185 -2.89 -4.21 -10.18
C THR A 185 -3.86 -3.03 -10.30
N GLY A 186 -4.83 -2.90 -9.38
CA GLY A 186 -5.77 -1.79 -9.39
C GLY A 186 -5.10 -0.43 -9.19
N LEU A 187 -4.25 -0.31 -8.18
CA LEU A 187 -3.52 0.92 -7.87
C LEU A 187 -2.59 1.35 -9.01
N ILE A 188 -1.80 0.40 -9.54
CA ILE A 188 -0.84 0.68 -10.62
C ILE A 188 -1.57 1.00 -11.92
N ALA A 189 -2.64 0.27 -12.26
CA ALA A 189 -3.43 0.53 -13.46
C ALA A 189 -4.09 1.93 -13.45
N GLN A 190 -4.57 2.38 -12.29
CA GLN A 190 -5.09 3.75 -12.10
C GLN A 190 -3.99 4.79 -12.35
N THR A 191 -2.80 4.57 -11.81
CA THR A 191 -1.65 5.45 -12.02
C THR A 191 -1.25 5.50 -13.51
N LEU A 192 -1.15 4.34 -14.16
CA LEU A 192 -0.82 4.24 -15.59
C LEU A 192 -1.88 4.90 -16.48
N ALA A 193 -3.16 4.81 -16.10
CA ALA A 193 -4.24 5.49 -16.82
C ALA A 193 -4.07 7.02 -16.74
N ALA A 194 -3.79 7.53 -15.54
CA ALA A 194 -3.60 8.95 -15.29
C ALA A 194 -2.38 9.53 -16.03
N THR A 195 -1.33 8.72 -16.25
CA THR A 195 -0.11 9.13 -16.95
C THR A 195 -0.12 8.82 -18.45
N GLY A 196 -1.24 8.31 -18.99
CA GLY A 196 -1.46 8.13 -20.43
C GLY A 196 -1.07 6.76 -21.01
N GLN A 197 -0.75 5.77 -20.19
CA GLN A 197 -0.26 4.44 -20.61
C GLN A 197 -1.42 3.47 -20.91
N ARG A 198 -2.20 3.80 -21.95
CA ARG A 198 -3.52 3.19 -22.23
C ARG A 198 -3.48 1.68 -22.46
N ASP A 199 -2.53 1.17 -23.22
CA ASP A 199 -2.47 -0.26 -23.56
C ASP A 199 -2.15 -1.11 -22.33
N GLN A 200 -1.24 -0.64 -21.49
CA GLN A 200 -0.86 -1.29 -20.23
C GLN A 200 -2.02 -1.26 -19.24
N THR A 201 -2.73 -0.14 -19.12
CA THR A 201 -3.97 -0.05 -18.34
C THR A 201 -5.02 -1.04 -18.85
N ALA A 202 -5.22 -1.16 -20.18
CA ALA A 202 -6.23 -2.04 -20.75
C ALA A 202 -5.97 -3.52 -20.41
N ARG A 203 -4.70 -3.97 -20.47
CA ARG A 203 -4.33 -5.33 -20.07
C ARG A 203 -4.56 -5.58 -18.57
N ALA A 204 -4.15 -4.64 -17.72
CA ALA A 204 -4.37 -4.73 -16.28
C ALA A 204 -5.88 -4.78 -15.94
N ALA A 205 -6.69 -3.93 -16.59
CA ALA A 205 -8.13 -3.92 -16.42
C ALA A 205 -8.79 -5.22 -16.91
N ALA A 206 -8.30 -5.84 -17.99
CA ALA A 206 -8.78 -7.14 -18.46
C ALA A 206 -8.52 -8.23 -17.42
N TRP A 207 -7.33 -8.26 -16.81
CA TRP A 207 -7.02 -9.19 -15.72
C TRP A 207 -7.89 -8.92 -14.48
N LEU A 208 -8.08 -7.66 -14.09
CA LEU A 208 -8.96 -7.32 -12.96
C LEU A 208 -10.39 -7.82 -13.19
N ARG A 209 -10.94 -7.65 -14.40
CA ARG A 209 -12.28 -8.16 -14.74
C ARG A 209 -12.35 -9.68 -14.67
N SER A 210 -11.27 -10.41 -14.97
CA SER A 210 -11.26 -11.87 -14.86
C SER A 210 -11.25 -12.36 -13.41
N MET A 211 -10.92 -11.50 -12.44
CA MET A 211 -10.98 -11.79 -11.01
C MET A 211 -12.37 -11.62 -10.39
N ALA A 212 -13.39 -11.25 -11.17
CA ALA A 212 -14.73 -11.03 -10.66
C ALA A 212 -15.47 -12.34 -10.36
N LEU A 213 -16.17 -12.39 -9.22
CA LEU A 213 -17.30 -13.30 -9.04
C LEU A 213 -18.45 -12.80 -9.92
N THR A 214 -18.99 -13.66 -10.77
CA THR A 214 -20.04 -13.30 -11.73
C THR A 214 -21.45 -13.73 -11.29
N GLU A 215 -21.54 -14.53 -10.23
CA GLU A 215 -22.78 -15.13 -9.76
C GLU A 215 -22.82 -15.21 -8.23
N GLY A 216 -24.01 -15.50 -7.69
CA GLY A 216 -24.24 -15.63 -6.25
C GLY A 216 -24.34 -14.28 -5.52
N ARG A 217 -24.42 -14.35 -4.18
CA ARG A 217 -24.66 -13.19 -3.31
C ARG A 217 -23.53 -12.16 -3.31
N ASP A 218 -22.31 -12.58 -3.67
CA ASP A 218 -21.10 -11.75 -3.67
C ASP A 218 -20.68 -11.38 -5.11
N ALA A 219 -21.61 -11.48 -6.10
CA ALA A 219 -21.35 -11.10 -7.49
C ALA A 219 -20.87 -9.63 -7.61
N GLY A 220 -19.87 -9.41 -8.46
CA GLY A 220 -19.18 -8.14 -8.62
C GLY A 220 -17.99 -7.94 -7.67
N ALA A 221 -17.83 -8.77 -6.64
CA ALA A 221 -16.63 -8.77 -5.82
C ALA A 221 -15.42 -9.27 -6.62
N LEU A 222 -14.26 -8.68 -6.37
CA LEU A 222 -13.02 -8.98 -7.08
C LEU A 222 -12.07 -9.74 -6.14
N ALA A 223 -11.62 -10.91 -6.59
CA ALA A 223 -10.71 -11.76 -5.85
C ALA A 223 -9.32 -11.11 -5.75
N TYR A 224 -8.61 -11.42 -4.68
CA TYR A 224 -7.22 -10.97 -4.51
C TYR A 224 -6.29 -11.53 -5.59
N ASN A 225 -6.48 -12.79 -5.96
CA ASN A 225 -5.72 -13.51 -6.98
C ASN A 225 -6.55 -14.71 -7.50
N ALA A 226 -5.98 -15.48 -8.44
CA ALA A 226 -6.65 -16.62 -9.05
C ALA A 226 -7.01 -17.71 -8.03
N ASP A 227 -6.15 -17.99 -7.04
CA ASP A 227 -6.41 -19.01 -6.02
C ASP A 227 -7.63 -18.63 -5.16
N ALA A 228 -7.71 -17.37 -4.73
CA ALA A 228 -8.87 -16.86 -3.99
C ALA A 228 -10.16 -16.93 -4.81
N LEU A 229 -10.09 -16.69 -6.12
CA LEU A 229 -11.25 -16.82 -7.02
C LEU A 229 -11.71 -18.28 -7.14
N VAL A 230 -10.78 -19.22 -7.31
CA VAL A 230 -11.08 -20.65 -7.41
C VAL A 230 -11.71 -21.15 -6.11
N ASP A 231 -11.12 -20.79 -4.96
CA ASP A 231 -11.65 -21.17 -3.65
C ASP A 231 -13.07 -20.61 -3.42
N ALA A 232 -13.31 -19.33 -3.70
CA ALA A 232 -14.62 -18.74 -3.52
C ALA A 232 -15.68 -19.31 -4.49
N ARG A 233 -15.30 -19.79 -5.67
CA ARG A 233 -16.22 -20.49 -6.57
C ARG A 233 -16.62 -21.87 -6.04
N ALA A 234 -15.70 -22.55 -5.36
CA ALA A 234 -15.97 -23.86 -4.77
C ALA A 234 -16.74 -23.76 -3.45
N ASN A 235 -16.36 -22.79 -2.60
CA ASN A 235 -16.74 -22.76 -1.19
C ASN A 235 -17.56 -21.52 -0.80
N GLY A 236 -17.72 -20.55 -1.71
CA GLY A 236 -18.28 -19.23 -1.41
C GLY A 236 -17.30 -18.34 -0.64
N VAL A 237 -17.68 -17.07 -0.44
CA VAL A 237 -16.92 -16.14 0.41
C VAL A 237 -17.40 -16.30 1.86
N ASP A 238 -16.55 -16.89 2.70
CA ASP A 238 -16.81 -17.07 4.14
C ASP A 238 -16.48 -15.80 4.97
N ASP A 239 -16.83 -15.80 6.25
CA ASP A 239 -16.61 -14.65 7.12
C ASP A 239 -15.14 -14.36 7.42
N VAL A 240 -14.27 -15.37 7.32
CA VAL A 240 -12.82 -15.24 7.55
C VAL A 240 -12.16 -14.50 6.39
N THR A 241 -12.56 -14.82 5.17
CA THR A 241 -12.02 -14.27 3.92
C THR A 241 -12.75 -12.99 3.48
N ARG A 242 -13.97 -12.73 3.98
CA ARG A 242 -14.79 -11.56 3.61
C ARG A 242 -14.04 -10.24 3.72
N ASP A 243 -13.19 -10.08 4.72
CA ASP A 243 -12.36 -8.89 4.90
C ASP A 243 -11.28 -8.72 3.81
N GLN A 244 -10.68 -9.83 3.34
CA GLN A 244 -9.79 -9.81 2.17
C GLN A 244 -10.54 -9.34 0.91
N TRP A 245 -11.72 -9.90 0.64
CA TRP A 245 -12.55 -9.53 -0.51
C TRP A 245 -12.99 -8.07 -0.47
N ARG A 246 -13.34 -7.54 0.70
CA ARG A 246 -13.68 -6.12 0.89
C ARG A 246 -12.51 -5.22 0.52
N ARG A 247 -11.30 -5.52 1.02
CA ARG A 247 -10.09 -4.74 0.68
C ARG A 247 -9.71 -4.88 -0.78
N SER A 248 -9.84 -6.09 -1.32
CA SER A 248 -9.41 -6.36 -2.68
C SER A 248 -10.31 -5.71 -3.69
N THR A 249 -11.62 -5.85 -3.54
CA THR A 249 -12.60 -5.16 -4.38
C THR A 249 -12.39 -3.65 -4.38
N ALA A 250 -12.21 -3.04 -3.20
CA ALA A 250 -12.02 -1.58 -3.10
C ALA A 250 -10.75 -1.06 -3.79
N GLN A 251 -9.69 -1.86 -3.86
CA GLN A 251 -8.44 -1.47 -4.53
C GLN A 251 -8.44 -1.86 -6.01
N ALA A 252 -9.03 -3.00 -6.35
CA ALA A 252 -9.14 -3.51 -7.71
C ALA A 252 -9.97 -2.57 -8.61
N VAL A 253 -11.07 -2.01 -8.08
CA VAL A 253 -11.92 -1.07 -8.84
C VAL A 253 -11.17 0.19 -9.29
N LEU A 254 -10.06 0.56 -8.64
CA LEU A 254 -9.23 1.70 -9.06
C LEU A 254 -8.79 1.54 -10.52
N GLY A 255 -8.37 0.34 -10.90
CA GLY A 255 -7.93 0.00 -12.25
C GLY A 255 -9.05 -0.16 -13.27
N LEU A 256 -10.31 -0.01 -12.86
CA LEU A 256 -11.50 -0.16 -13.71
C LEU A 256 -12.14 1.18 -14.10
N GLY A 257 -11.37 2.28 -14.02
CA GLY A 257 -11.79 3.60 -14.52
C GLY A 257 -12.04 4.65 -13.44
N VAL A 258 -11.59 4.42 -12.20
CA VAL A 258 -11.64 5.46 -11.16
C VAL A 258 -10.58 6.52 -11.47
N PRO A 259 -10.90 7.83 -11.36
CA PRO A 259 -9.91 8.90 -11.52
C PRO A 259 -8.74 8.77 -10.53
N VAL A 260 -7.57 9.30 -10.89
CA VAL A 260 -6.42 9.42 -9.97
C VAL A 260 -6.82 10.06 -8.64
N PHE A 261 -6.18 9.69 -7.52
CA PHE A 261 -6.59 10.14 -6.18
C PHE A 261 -6.77 11.65 -6.04
N GLY A 262 -5.90 12.45 -6.66
CA GLY A 262 -6.00 13.91 -6.63
C GLY A 262 -7.28 14.48 -7.26
N HIS A 263 -7.95 13.71 -8.13
CA HIS A 263 -9.14 14.13 -8.88
C HIS A 263 -10.45 13.54 -8.31
N ILE A 264 -10.37 12.57 -7.38
CA ILE A 264 -11.58 11.97 -6.81
C ILE A 264 -12.35 13.03 -6.01
N GLY A 265 -13.63 13.21 -6.35
CA GLY A 265 -14.49 14.21 -5.71
C GLY A 265 -14.20 15.66 -6.12
N VAL A 266 -13.33 15.88 -7.11
CA VAL A 266 -13.11 17.19 -7.72
C VAL A 266 -14.10 17.38 -8.86
N ARG A 267 -14.81 18.51 -8.86
CA ARG A 267 -15.65 18.90 -9.99
C ARG A 267 -14.76 19.50 -11.07
N ASP A 268 -14.87 18.98 -12.29
CA ASP A 268 -14.13 19.43 -13.49
C ASP A 268 -12.61 19.57 -13.24
N PRO A 269 -11.92 18.50 -12.81
CA PRO A 269 -10.48 18.57 -12.55
C PRO A 269 -9.72 18.92 -13.84
N ALA A 270 -8.66 19.70 -13.71
CA ALA A 270 -7.75 19.97 -14.83
C ALA A 270 -7.24 18.63 -15.40
N PRO A 271 -7.08 18.49 -16.72
CA PRO A 271 -6.51 17.29 -17.31
C PRO A 271 -5.11 16.99 -16.74
N VAL A 272 -4.84 15.72 -16.45
CA VAL A 272 -3.47 15.29 -16.13
C VAL A 272 -2.66 15.31 -17.42
N GLU A 273 -1.58 16.09 -17.44
CA GLU A 273 -0.65 16.07 -18.55
C GLU A 273 0.05 14.70 -18.62
N PRO A 274 0.05 14.01 -19.78
CA PRO A 274 0.70 12.71 -19.94
C PRO A 274 2.16 12.70 -19.49
N VAL A 275 2.65 11.52 -19.11
CA VAL A 275 4.06 11.31 -18.78
C VAL A 275 4.68 10.47 -19.88
N VAL A 276 5.73 10.99 -20.51
CA VAL A 276 6.58 10.18 -21.38
C VAL A 276 7.49 9.34 -20.47
N PRO A 277 7.37 8.01 -20.47
CA PRO A 277 8.21 7.16 -19.61
C PRO A 277 9.67 7.23 -20.06
N ALA A 278 10.58 7.24 -19.09
CA ALA A 278 12.00 6.99 -19.33
C ALA A 278 12.28 5.49 -19.23
N ASP A 279 13.43 5.05 -19.75
CA ASP A 279 13.87 3.68 -19.48
C ASP A 279 14.13 3.48 -17.98
N PRO A 280 13.77 2.32 -17.41
CA PRO A 280 14.09 2.03 -16.02
C PRO A 280 15.62 2.06 -15.84
N GLY A 281 16.05 2.64 -14.72
CA GLY A 281 17.46 2.69 -14.37
C GLY A 281 18.02 1.32 -13.97
N PRO A 282 19.27 1.27 -13.47
CA PRO A 282 19.87 0.03 -13.01
C PRO A 282 19.00 -0.64 -11.95
N LYS A 283 18.99 -1.97 -11.93
CA LYS A 283 18.25 -2.73 -10.91
C LYS A 283 18.71 -2.31 -9.53
N ASP A 284 17.73 -2.20 -8.63
CA ASP A 284 17.98 -1.94 -7.23
C ASP A 284 18.95 -2.99 -6.65
N PRO A 285 19.94 -2.58 -5.84
CA PRO A 285 20.76 -3.54 -5.12
C PRO A 285 19.83 -4.34 -4.19
N GLY A 286 19.77 -5.66 -4.42
CA GLY A 286 19.00 -6.55 -3.56
C GLY A 286 19.52 -6.49 -2.11
N PRO A 287 18.74 -6.94 -1.12
CA PRO A 287 19.29 -7.13 0.22
C PRO A 287 20.51 -8.03 0.07
N GLY A 288 21.69 -7.55 0.46
CA GLY A 288 22.93 -8.33 0.38
C GLY A 288 22.69 -9.67 1.06
N GLY A 289 22.62 -10.75 0.28
CA GLY A 289 22.45 -12.07 0.82
C GLY A 289 23.66 -12.41 1.69
N PRO A 290 23.49 -13.10 2.84
CA PRO A 290 24.61 -13.74 3.48
C PRO A 290 25.21 -14.72 2.47
N GLY A 291 26.54 -14.71 2.34
CA GLY A 291 27.26 -15.74 1.60
C GLY A 291 26.90 -17.14 2.12
N PRO A 292 27.08 -18.20 1.33
CA PRO A 292 26.76 -19.54 1.76
C PRO A 292 27.71 -19.93 2.91
N GLY A 293 27.23 -19.87 4.16
CA GLY A 293 27.98 -20.46 5.26
C GLY A 293 27.79 -20.00 6.70
N ASP A 294 26.86 -19.10 7.07
CA ASP A 294 26.76 -18.74 8.51
C ASP A 294 25.32 -18.54 9.02
N PRO A 295 24.85 -19.36 9.99
CA PRO A 295 23.56 -19.18 10.65
C PRO A 295 23.70 -18.20 11.83
N GLY A 296 23.50 -16.91 11.57
CA GLY A 296 23.38 -15.88 12.61
C GLY A 296 22.06 -15.98 13.39
N PRO A 297 22.01 -15.55 14.66
CA PRO A 297 20.93 -15.86 15.58
C PRO A 297 19.69 -15.00 15.30
N GLY A 298 18.56 -15.67 15.06
CA GLY A 298 17.27 -15.04 14.76
C GLY A 298 16.73 -14.22 15.94
N GLY A 299 16.67 -12.91 15.76
CA GLY A 299 15.83 -12.02 16.56
C GLY A 299 14.34 -12.26 16.28
N PRO A 300 13.44 -11.85 17.19
CA PRO A 300 12.03 -12.17 17.10
C PRO A 300 11.35 -11.36 15.98
N ASP A 301 11.00 -12.06 14.90
CA ASP A 301 10.15 -11.61 13.80
C ASP A 301 8.69 -11.48 14.29
N PRO A 302 8.06 -10.29 14.28
CA PRO A 302 6.70 -10.13 14.79
C PRO A 302 5.63 -10.71 13.87
N HIS A 303 5.91 -11.03 12.59
CA HIS A 303 4.88 -11.47 11.63
C HIS A 303 5.38 -12.52 10.62
N GLY A 304 6.19 -13.48 11.08
CA GLY A 304 6.51 -14.68 10.32
C GLY A 304 5.24 -15.45 9.91
N ARG A 305 5.23 -16.00 8.70
CA ARG A 305 4.16 -16.91 8.23
C ARG A 305 3.86 -17.98 9.28
N PRO A 306 2.60 -18.41 9.48
CA PRO A 306 2.30 -19.53 10.35
C PRO A 306 3.06 -20.77 9.82
N VAL A 307 3.90 -21.36 10.65
CA VAL A 307 4.60 -22.61 10.34
C VAL A 307 4.19 -23.61 11.40
N ALA A 308 3.73 -24.78 10.96
CA ALA A 308 3.54 -25.96 11.80
C ALA A 308 4.43 -27.08 11.26
N VAL A 309 5.18 -27.73 12.15
CA VAL A 309 6.03 -28.88 11.81
C VAL A 309 5.64 -30.03 12.71
N ALA A 310 5.34 -31.17 12.11
CA ALA A 310 5.14 -32.43 12.82
C ALA A 310 6.48 -33.17 12.92
N SER A 311 6.80 -33.68 14.11
CA SER A 311 7.95 -34.56 14.31
C SER A 311 7.55 -35.74 15.21
N PRO A 312 7.94 -36.99 14.86
CA PRO A 312 8.66 -37.37 13.64
C PRO A 312 7.76 -37.38 12.39
N ALA A 313 8.35 -37.25 11.19
CA ALA A 313 7.64 -37.24 9.90
C ALA A 313 7.06 -38.61 9.50
N THR A 314 7.37 -39.67 10.25
CA THR A 314 6.84 -41.03 10.06
C THR A 314 6.69 -41.68 11.43
N ILE A 315 5.55 -42.32 11.70
CA ILE A 315 5.21 -42.88 13.02
C ILE A 315 4.79 -44.34 12.92
N ARG A 316 4.96 -45.09 14.02
CA ARG A 316 4.44 -46.46 14.18
C ARG A 316 3.27 -46.50 15.16
N PRO A 317 2.39 -47.53 15.11
CA PRO A 317 1.33 -47.70 16.10
C PRO A 317 1.89 -47.63 17.53
N GLY A 318 1.29 -46.77 18.36
CA GLY A 318 1.69 -46.55 19.75
C GLY A 318 2.72 -45.42 19.98
N GLN A 319 3.14 -44.70 18.93
CA GLN A 319 4.02 -43.53 19.08
C GLN A 319 3.28 -42.20 19.15
N THR A 320 3.82 -41.26 19.91
CA THR A 320 3.33 -39.88 20.04
C THR A 320 3.91 -38.99 18.95
N VAL A 321 3.06 -38.16 18.34
CA VAL A 321 3.47 -37.09 17.42
C VAL A 321 3.37 -35.75 18.12
N THR A 322 4.42 -34.95 18.02
CA THR A 322 4.40 -33.57 18.50
C THR A 322 4.27 -32.63 17.31
N VAL A 323 3.21 -31.81 17.30
CA VAL A 323 3.03 -30.73 16.33
C VAL A 323 3.38 -29.43 17.03
N ASN A 324 4.47 -28.79 16.59
CA ASN A 324 4.90 -27.50 17.09
C ASN A 324 4.65 -26.43 16.03
N GLY A 325 4.10 -25.29 16.44
CA GLY A 325 3.80 -24.21 15.53
C GLY A 325 3.98 -22.82 16.13
N ARG A 326 4.21 -21.84 15.27
CA ARG A 326 4.35 -20.41 15.63
C ARG A 326 3.62 -19.53 14.61
N GLY A 327 3.20 -18.33 15.02
CA GLY A 327 2.52 -17.37 14.14
C GLY A 327 1.00 -17.57 14.01
N PHE A 328 0.37 -18.33 14.92
CA PHE A 328 -1.09 -18.50 14.96
C PHE A 328 -1.73 -17.45 15.87
N GLY A 329 -2.78 -16.78 15.39
CA GLY A 329 -3.60 -15.86 16.20
C GLY A 329 -4.62 -16.60 17.08
N PRO A 330 -5.16 -15.94 18.14
CA PRO A 330 -6.18 -16.54 19.00
C PRO A 330 -7.40 -16.99 18.19
N GLY A 331 -7.89 -18.21 18.44
CA GLY A 331 -9.12 -18.72 17.83
C GLY A 331 -9.01 -19.27 16.40
N ARG A 332 -7.80 -19.45 15.84
CA ARG A 332 -7.63 -20.11 14.54
C ARG A 332 -7.47 -21.63 14.67
N PRO A 333 -8.29 -22.47 14.00
CA PRO A 333 -8.11 -23.91 14.01
C PRO A 333 -6.84 -24.32 13.24
N VAL A 334 -6.06 -25.23 13.82
CA VAL A 334 -4.92 -25.89 13.16
C VAL A 334 -5.34 -27.31 12.84
N THR A 335 -5.37 -27.66 11.55
CA THR A 335 -5.75 -29.01 11.10
C THR A 335 -4.49 -29.81 10.80
N ALA A 336 -4.33 -30.95 11.47
CA ALA A 336 -3.30 -31.93 11.16
C ALA A 336 -3.98 -33.16 10.52
N ALA A 337 -3.58 -33.51 9.30
CA ALA A 337 -4.03 -34.73 8.63
C ALA A 337 -2.93 -35.78 8.71
N ILE A 338 -3.30 -37.00 9.13
CA ILE A 338 -2.44 -38.18 9.05
C ILE A 338 -2.95 -38.97 7.84
N THR A 339 -2.13 -39.08 6.81
CA THR A 339 -2.38 -39.90 5.61
C THR A 339 -1.59 -41.19 5.66
#